data_AF-A0A820W1P0-F1
#
_entry.id   AF-A0A820W1P0-F1
#
_cell.length_a   1.000
_cell.length_b   1.000
_cell.length_c   1.000
_cell.angle_alpha   90.00
_cell.angle_beta   90.00
_cell.angle_gamma   90.00
#
_symmetry.space_group_name_H-M   'P 1'
#
loop_
_entity.id
_entity.type
_entity.pdbx_description
1 polymer ?
#
loop_
_entity_poly.entity_id
_entity_poly.type
_entity_poly.pdbx_seq_one_letter_code
_entity_poly.pdbx_strand_id
1 'polypeptide(L)'
;LNHVSLHGFQQTMEPLLRSLGLMTTLKKGIIHLLKPFTICSKGDVLTPEQAKLLKLFQRPLAQFKIKVKAHWNKQNEQVQIFELHDEDDEQQDDDQQAEENDEEIIEQDDEN
;
A
#
# COMPACT_ATOMS: atom_id res chain seq x y z
N LEU A 1 11.53 -11.44 -21.01
CA LEU A 1 10.51 -11.28 -19.95
C LEU A 1 10.86 -10.02 -19.18
N ASN A 2 10.00 -9.00 -19.25
CA ASN A 2 10.22 -7.74 -18.54
C ASN A 2 9.99 -8.00 -17.05
N HIS A 3 11.08 -7.99 -16.27
CA HIS A 3 11.03 -8.15 -14.83
C HIS A 3 10.98 -6.77 -14.19
N VAL A 4 10.10 -6.59 -13.21
CA VAL A 4 10.00 -5.33 -12.45
C VAL A 4 10.90 -5.42 -11.22
N SER A 5 11.81 -4.47 -11.08
CA SER A 5 12.70 -4.35 -9.93
C SER A 5 11.98 -3.68 -8.76
N LEU A 6 11.99 -4.30 -7.58
CA LEU A 6 11.41 -3.74 -6.36
C LEU A 6 12.46 -2.92 -5.59
N HIS A 7 12.68 -1.69 -6.05
CA HIS A 7 13.57 -0.75 -5.38
C HIS A 7 13.06 -0.41 -3.97
N GLY A 8 13.98 -0.25 -3.01
CA GLY A 8 13.65 0.09 -1.61
C GLY A 8 13.49 -1.10 -0.65
N PHE A 9 13.46 -2.34 -1.15
CA PHE A 9 13.46 -3.53 -0.30
C PHE A 9 14.87 -4.09 -0.08
N GLN A 10 15.18 -4.47 1.16
CA GLN A 10 16.44 -5.15 1.50
C GLN A 10 16.43 -6.58 0.94
N GLN A 11 17.56 -7.07 0.42
CA GLN A 11 17.65 -8.43 -0.16
C GLN A 11 17.21 -9.56 0.80
N THR A 12 17.35 -9.34 2.11
CA THR A 12 16.94 -10.29 3.16
C THR A 12 15.43 -10.46 3.26
N MET A 13 14.64 -9.56 2.65
CA MET A 13 13.18 -9.63 2.62
C MET A 13 12.65 -10.54 1.50
N GLU A 14 13.51 -10.97 0.58
CA GLU A 14 13.11 -11.80 -0.56
C GLU A 14 12.40 -13.10 -0.15
N PRO A 15 12.89 -13.87 0.85
CA PRO A 15 12.17 -15.06 1.33
C PRO A 15 10.78 -14.74 1.91
N LEU A 16 10.64 -13.59 2.58
CA LEU A 16 9.37 -13.14 3.13
C LEU A 16 8.39 -12.80 2.01
N LEU A 17 8.81 -12.01 1.01
CA LEU A 17 7.97 -11.67 -0.14
C LEU A 17 7.53 -12.93 -0.90
N ARG A 18 8.44 -13.90 -1.07
CA ARG A 18 8.10 -15.20 -1.66
C ARG A 18 7.07 -15.97 -0.83
N SER A 19 7.22 -16.01 0.50
CA SER A 19 6.25 -16.68 1.37
C SER A 19 4.86 -16.02 1.36
N LEU A 20 4.78 -14.73 1.00
CA LEU A 20 3.52 -13.99 0.87
C LEU A 20 2.90 -14.13 -0.53
N GLY A 21 3.49 -14.93 -1.41
CA GLY A 21 2.94 -15.28 -2.72
C GLY A 21 3.55 -14.52 -3.90
N LEU A 22 4.49 -13.59 -3.68
CA LEU A 22 5.17 -12.91 -4.79
C LEU A 22 6.19 -13.86 -5.43
N MET A 23 6.15 -13.99 -6.75
CA MET A 23 7.17 -14.75 -7.46
C MET A 23 8.40 -13.87 -7.66
N THR A 24 9.32 -13.91 -6.69
CA THR A 24 10.55 -13.09 -6.69
C THR A 24 11.81 -13.89 -6.97
N THR A 25 12.81 -13.19 -7.49
CA THR A 25 14.19 -13.67 -7.61
C THR A 25 15.16 -12.56 -7.23
N LEU A 26 16.37 -12.91 -6.82
CA LEU A 26 17.43 -11.97 -6.53
C LEU A 26 18.38 -11.89 -7.73
N LYS A 27 18.54 -10.70 -8.31
CA LYS A 27 19.54 -10.45 -9.36
C LYS A 27 20.40 -9.27 -8.94
N LYS A 28 21.72 -9.49 -8.84
CA LYS A 28 22.69 -8.47 -8.41
C LYS A 28 22.30 -7.77 -7.09
N GLY A 29 21.77 -8.53 -6.12
CA GLY A 29 21.35 -8.00 -4.82
C GLY A 29 20.01 -7.26 -4.81
N ILE A 30 19.33 -7.12 -5.97
CA ILE A 30 18.03 -6.45 -6.09
C ILE A 30 16.93 -7.51 -6.29
N ILE A 31 15.81 -7.33 -5.59
CA ILE A 31 14.65 -8.19 -5.69
C ILE A 31 13.88 -7.85 -6.98
N HIS A 32 13.63 -8.86 -7.80
CA HIS A 32 12.89 -8.73 -9.05
C HIS A 32 11.64 -9.59 -9.02
N LEU A 33 10.53 -9.03 -9.48
CA LEU A 33 9.28 -9.75 -9.68
C LEU A 33 9.30 -10.47 -11.04
N LEU A 34 8.98 -11.77 -11.04
CA LEU A 34 8.99 -12.62 -12.23
C LEU A 34 7.76 -12.46 -13.11
N LYS A 35 6.62 -12.07 -12.51
CA LYS A 35 5.33 -11.86 -13.18
C LYS A 35 4.53 -10.77 -12.47
N PRO A 36 3.69 -9.99 -13.17
CA PRO A 36 2.74 -9.09 -12.53
C PRO A 36 1.91 -9.82 -11.46
N PHE A 37 1.64 -9.15 -10.34
CA PHE A 37 0.94 -9.71 -9.20
C PHE A 37 -0.07 -8.69 -8.66
N THR A 38 -1.34 -9.05 -8.67
CA THR A 38 -2.42 -8.27 -8.04
C THR A 38 -2.55 -8.68 -6.59
N ILE A 39 -2.41 -7.72 -5.66
CA ILE A 39 -2.53 -8.01 -4.23
C ILE A 39 -4.00 -8.24 -3.85
N CYS A 40 -4.90 -7.33 -4.20
CA CYS A 40 -6.34 -7.41 -3.91
C CYS A 40 -7.13 -6.54 -4.90
N SER A 41 -8.46 -6.75 -4.96
CA SER A 41 -9.39 -5.91 -5.74
C SER A 41 -10.37 -5.18 -4.81
N LYS A 42 -11.03 -4.13 -5.32
CA LYS A 42 -12.06 -3.41 -4.57
C LYS A 42 -13.20 -4.36 -4.19
N GLY A 43 -13.60 -4.30 -2.92
CA GLY A 43 -14.66 -5.14 -2.36
C GLY A 43 -14.19 -6.50 -1.84
N ASP A 44 -12.95 -6.90 -2.09
CA ASP A 44 -12.42 -8.16 -1.56
C ASP A 44 -12.15 -8.07 -0.05
N VAL A 45 -12.50 -9.12 0.68
CA VAL A 45 -12.05 -9.30 2.06
C VAL A 45 -10.57 -9.69 2.03
N LEU A 46 -9.72 -8.83 2.59
CA LEU A 46 -8.27 -9.04 2.59
C LEU A 46 -7.84 -10.26 3.43
N THR A 47 -6.99 -11.11 2.87
CA THR A 47 -6.27 -12.13 3.65
C THR A 47 -5.13 -11.50 4.47
N PRO A 48 -4.63 -12.17 5.53
CA PRO A 48 -3.49 -11.68 6.30
C PRO A 48 -2.24 -11.44 5.45
N GLU A 49 -1.99 -12.28 4.44
CA GLU A 49 -0.86 -12.14 3.52
C GLU A 49 -1.00 -10.89 2.66
N GLN A 50 -2.19 -10.65 2.11
CA GLN A 50 -2.49 -9.43 1.32
C GLN A 50 -2.34 -8.17 2.19
N ALA A 51 -2.89 -8.17 3.40
CA ALA A 51 -2.76 -7.05 4.34
C ALA A 51 -1.29 -6.79 4.71
N LYS A 52 -0.50 -7.84 4.90
CA LYS A 52 0.93 -7.72 5.17
C LYS A 52 1.69 -7.15 3.98
N LEU A 53 1.34 -7.54 2.76
CA LEU A 53 1.90 -6.95 1.55
C LEU A 53 1.55 -5.47 1.42
N LEU A 54 0.28 -5.11 1.58
CA LEU A 54 -0.16 -3.71 1.56
C LEU A 54 0.62 -2.84 2.56
N LYS A 55 0.86 -3.37 3.77
CA LYS A 55 1.70 -2.70 4.78
C LYS A 55 3.16 -2.56 4.34
N LEU A 56 3.75 -3.61 3.76
CA LEU A 56 5.13 -3.59 3.26
C LEU A 56 5.32 -2.59 2.11
N PHE A 57 4.31 -2.45 1.24
CA PHE A 57 4.29 -1.49 0.14
C PHE A 57 3.76 -0.11 0.53
N GLN A 58 3.51 0.13 1.82
CA GLN A 58 3.02 1.40 2.36
C GLN A 58 1.74 1.92 1.67
N ARG A 59 0.83 1.01 1.32
CA ARG A 59 -0.50 1.32 0.75
C ARG A 59 -1.60 0.98 1.76
N PRO A 60 -1.87 1.85 2.75
CA PRO A 60 -2.96 1.63 3.69
C PRO A 60 -4.31 1.80 2.98
N LEU A 61 -5.19 0.79 3.04
CA LEU A 61 -6.54 0.86 2.48
C LEU A 61 -7.61 1.24 3.52
N ALA A 62 -7.34 1.00 4.81
CA ALA A 62 -8.30 1.26 5.87
C ALA A 62 -8.13 2.66 6.44
N GLN A 63 -9.23 3.42 6.51
CA GLN A 63 -9.28 4.69 7.23
C GLN A 63 -9.71 4.46 8.67
N PHE A 64 -8.86 4.81 9.63
CA PHE A 64 -9.23 4.79 11.03
C PHE A 64 -10.02 6.06 11.38
N LYS A 65 -11.29 5.90 11.76
CA LYS A 65 -12.17 7.00 12.19
C LYS A 65 -12.70 6.71 13.60
N ILE A 66 -12.75 7.75 14.44
CA ILE A 66 -13.41 7.68 15.77
C ILE A 66 -14.83 8.21 15.62
N LYS A 67 -15.81 7.37 15.93
CA LYS A 67 -17.23 7.77 15.99
C LYS A 67 -17.61 8.03 17.46
N VAL A 68 -17.83 9.30 17.83
CA VAL A 68 -18.23 9.68 19.19
C VAL A 68 -19.69 9.31 19.42
N LYS A 69 -19.97 8.42 20.38
CA LYS A 69 -21.33 7.96 20.66
C LYS A 69 -22.13 8.90 21.56
N ALA A 70 -21.47 9.49 22.55
CA ALA A 70 -22.14 10.35 23.52
C ALA A 70 -21.15 11.30 24.19
N HIS A 71 -21.70 12.37 24.73
CA HIS A 71 -21.01 13.36 25.53
C HIS A 71 -21.87 13.71 26.76
N TRP A 72 -21.30 13.64 27.96
CA TRP A 72 -21.96 14.11 29.19
C TRP A 72 -21.44 15.50 29.55
N ASN A 73 -22.36 16.44 29.77
CA ASN A 73 -22.05 17.79 30.18
C ASN A 73 -22.38 17.99 31.67
N LYS A 74 -21.36 18.32 32.46
CA LYS A 74 -21.46 18.53 33.90
C LYS A 74 -22.27 19.78 34.27
N GLN A 75 -22.22 20.85 33.47
CA GLN A 75 -22.80 22.14 33.84
C GLN A 75 -24.32 22.12 33.82
N ASN A 76 -24.92 21.39 32.89
CA ASN A 76 -26.37 21.23 32.75
C ASN A 76 -26.85 19.81 33.08
N GLU A 77 -25.95 18.93 33.54
CA GLU A 77 -26.23 17.52 33.90
C GLU A 77 -26.90 16.70 32.78
N GLN A 78 -26.63 17.05 31.51
CA GLN A 78 -27.26 16.41 30.34
C GLN A 78 -26.32 15.47 29.61
N VAL A 79 -26.88 14.40 29.05
CA VAL A 79 -26.20 13.50 28.10
C VAL A 79 -26.69 13.84 26.70
N GLN A 80 -25.76 14.15 25.80
CA GLN A 80 -25.99 14.22 24.36
C GLN A 80 -25.57 12.89 23.73
N ILE A 81 -26.48 12.25 23.02
CA ILE A 81 -26.23 11.02 22.27
C ILE A 81 -26.16 11.38 20.78
N PHE A 82 -25.14 10.86 20.08
CA PHE A 82 -24.97 11.04 18.65
C PHE A 82 -25.38 9.75 17.94
N GLU A 83 -26.29 9.86 16.98
CA GLU A 83 -26.63 8.73 16.13
C GLU A 83 -25.50 8.48 15.12
N LEU A 84 -24.95 7.29 15.17
CA LEU A 84 -23.91 6.86 14.26
C LEU A 84 -24.56 6.10 13.12
N HIS A 85 -24.51 6.67 11.92
CA HIS A 85 -24.81 5.96 10.70
C HIS A 85 -23.53 5.27 10.21
N ASP A 86 -23.66 4.03 9.80
CA ASP A 86 -22.63 3.38 9.00
C ASP A 86 -22.85 3.85 7.57
N GLU A 87 -22.17 4.94 7.22
CA GLU A 87 -21.90 5.24 5.82
C GLU A 87 -20.98 4.10 5.34
N ASP A 88 -21.51 3.18 4.53
CA ASP A 88 -20.68 2.23 3.80
C ASP A 88 -19.66 3.07 3.01
N ASP A 89 -18.37 2.95 3.38
CA ASP A 89 -17.27 3.70 2.78
C ASP A 89 -17.12 3.28 1.29
N GLU A 90 -17.98 3.75 0.40
CA GLU A 90 -17.74 3.73 -1.04
C GLU A 90 -16.63 4.75 -1.34
N GLN A 91 -15.38 4.35 -1.13
CA GLN A 91 -14.21 5.12 -1.51
C GLN A 91 -14.22 5.32 -3.05
N GLN A 92 -14.39 6.57 -3.47
CA GLN A 92 -13.98 7.08 -4.78
C GLN A 92 -12.55 7.62 -4.59
N ASP A 93 -11.56 6.85 -5.04
CA ASP A 93 -10.18 7.32 -5.11
C ASP A 93 -10.01 8.04 -6.46
N ASP A 94 -9.78 9.36 -6.41
CA ASP A 94 -9.25 10.13 -7.55
C ASP A 94 -7.79 9.72 -7.77
N ASP A 95 -7.55 8.87 -8.76
CA ASP A 95 -6.22 8.48 -9.24
C ASP A 95 -5.49 9.71 -9.82
N GLN A 96 -4.69 10.39 -8.99
CA GLN A 96 -3.71 11.35 -9.49
C GLN A 96 -2.43 10.57 -9.85
N GLN A 97 -2.31 10.19 -11.12
CA GLN A 97 -1.09 9.64 -11.70
C GLN A 97 0.04 10.68 -11.59
N ALA A 98 1.05 10.36 -10.79
CA ALA A 98 2.34 11.04 -10.88
C ALA A 98 3.11 10.45 -12.06
N GLU A 99 3.33 11.27 -13.09
CA GLU A 99 4.23 10.96 -14.20
C GLU A 99 5.68 10.86 -13.66
N GLU A 100 6.30 9.68 -13.79
CA GLU A 100 7.73 9.51 -13.59
C GLU A 100 8.47 10.05 -14.83
N ASN A 101 9.16 11.18 -14.69
CA ASN A 101 10.16 11.64 -15.65
C ASN A 101 11.44 10.83 -15.45
N ASP A 102 11.72 9.90 -16.36
CA ASP A 102 13.03 9.28 -16.51
C ASP A 102 13.98 10.27 -17.22
N GLU A 103 14.89 10.89 -16.48
CA GLU A 103 16.08 11.54 -17.06
C GLU A 103 17.13 10.47 -17.37
N GLU A 104 17.36 10.23 -18.67
CA GLU A 104 18.49 9.41 -19.16
C GLU A 104 19.82 10.12 -18.85
N ILE A 105 20.64 9.50 -17.99
CA ILE A 105 22.07 9.83 -17.88
C ILE A 105 22.78 9.18 -19.06
N ILE A 106 23.13 9.98 -20.07
CA ILE A 106 24.01 9.56 -21.16
C ILE A 106 25.45 9.61 -20.63
N GLU A 107 26.06 8.44 -20.41
CA GLU A 107 27.49 8.30 -20.22
C GLU A 107 28.21 8.71 -21.52
N GLN A 108 28.95 9.82 -21.48
CA GLN A 108 29.89 10.19 -22.55
C GLN A 108 31.23 9.52 -22.27
N ASP A 109 31.50 8.44 -22.98
CA ASP A 109 32.85 7.92 -23.20
C ASP A 109 33.54 8.77 -24.29
N ASP A 110 34.40 9.70 -23.89
CA ASP A 110 35.36 10.35 -24.80
C ASP A 110 36.68 9.57 -24.77
N GLU A 111 36.83 8.61 -25.69
CA GLU A 111 38.14 8.20 -26.23
C GLU A 111 38.30 8.85 -27.62
N ASN A 112 39.07 9.95 -27.70
CA ASN A 112 40.20 10.13 -28.64
C ASN A 112 40.98 11.42 -28.36
#